data_AF-A0A7C4T365-F1
#
_entry.id   AF-A0A7C4T365-F1
#
_cell.length_a   1.000
_cell.length_b   1.000
_cell.length_c   1.000
_cell.angle_alpha   90.00
_cell.angle_beta   90.00
_cell.angle_gamma   90.00
#
_symmetry.space_group_name_H-M   'P 1'
#
loop_
_entity.id
_entity.type
_entity.pdbx_description
1 polymer ?
#
loop_
_entity_poly.entity_id
_entity_poly.type
_entity_poly.pdbx_seq_one_letter_code
_entity_poly.pdbx_strand_id
1 'polypeptide(L)'
;IYLLCDPRDIGIAERVRDPHFEVPALYIYDHYPGGTGLAEGLAEKVPDLLRSVAKAVFACPCKNGCPSCVGPEHDKNIVVNFFKNLTMEQ
;
A
#
# COMPACT_ATOMS: atom_id res chain seq x y z
N ILE A 1 -4.78 9.17 4.55
CA ILE A 1 -5.55 10.44 4.46
C ILE A 1 -4.96 11.28 3.33
N TYR A 2 -5.11 10.85 2.07
CA TYR A 2 -4.47 11.51 0.90
C TYR A 2 -5.49 11.98 -0.15
N LEU A 3 -6.64 11.31 -0.22
CA LEU A 3 -7.73 11.61 -1.15
C LEU A 3 -9.01 12.09 -0.45
N LEU A 4 -9.01 12.13 0.89
CA LEU A 4 -10.17 12.49 1.72
C LEU A 4 -11.46 11.71 1.37
N CYS A 5 -11.32 10.45 0.95
CA CYS A 5 -12.43 9.55 0.65
C CYS A 5 -12.66 8.53 1.78
N ASP A 6 -13.78 7.81 1.73
CA ASP A 6 -13.97 6.63 2.57
C ASP A 6 -13.07 5.51 2.05
N PRO A 7 -12.42 4.71 2.91
CA PRO A 7 -11.63 3.56 2.48
C PRO A 7 -12.41 2.56 1.61
N ARG A 8 -13.74 2.49 1.74
CA ARG A 8 -14.62 1.60 0.96
C ARG A 8 -14.85 2.09 -0.47
N ASP A 9 -14.46 3.32 -0.80
CA ASP A 9 -14.54 3.88 -2.16
C ASP A 9 -13.40 3.35 -3.04
N ILE A 10 -12.36 2.73 -2.44
CA ILE A 10 -11.18 2.23 -3.12
C ILE A 10 -11.16 0.69 -3.02
N GLY A 11 -11.05 0.04 -4.16
CA GLY A 11 -10.75 -1.39 -4.28
C GLY A 11 -9.25 -1.65 -4.39
N ILE A 12 -8.82 -2.79 -3.87
CA ILE A 12 -7.46 -3.30 -4.02
C ILE A 12 -7.55 -4.74 -4.52
N ALA A 13 -6.77 -5.07 -5.55
CA ALA A 13 -6.60 -6.44 -6.01
C ALA A 13 -5.11 -6.79 -6.12
N GLU A 14 -4.69 -7.83 -5.41
CA GLU A 14 -3.34 -8.35 -5.44
C GLU A 14 -3.15 -9.42 -6.52
N ARG A 15 -1.98 -9.36 -7.19
CA ARG A 15 -1.52 -10.35 -8.14
C ARG A 15 -0.08 -10.70 -7.78
N VAL A 16 0.16 -11.93 -7.29
CA VAL A 16 1.52 -12.41 -6.99
C VAL A 16 2.37 -12.49 -8.26
N ARG A 17 1.74 -12.83 -9.39
CA ARG A 17 2.30 -12.72 -10.73
C ARG A 17 1.20 -12.24 -11.66
N ASP A 18 1.37 -11.04 -12.19
CA ASP A 18 0.47 -10.51 -13.20
C ASP A 18 0.63 -11.29 -14.52
N PRO A 19 -0.47 -11.75 -15.18
CA PRO A 19 -0.36 -12.53 -16.41
C PRO A 19 0.15 -11.73 -17.62
N HIS A 20 0.09 -10.40 -17.58
CA HIS A 20 0.53 -9.55 -18.69
C HIS A 20 1.97 -9.06 -18.50
N PHE A 21 2.28 -8.52 -17.31
CA PHE A 21 3.60 -7.96 -16.99
C PHE A 21 4.56 -8.98 -16.35
N GLU A 22 4.06 -10.15 -15.96
CA GLU A 22 4.83 -11.23 -15.31
C GLU A 22 5.56 -10.85 -14.01
N VAL A 23 5.13 -9.76 -13.37
CA VAL A 23 5.67 -9.27 -12.09
C VAL A 23 4.58 -9.23 -11.02
N PRO A 24 4.93 -9.24 -9.72
CA PRO A 24 3.97 -8.97 -8.65
C PRO A 24 3.39 -7.56 -8.79
N ALA A 25 2.07 -7.43 -8.64
CA ALA A 25 1.37 -6.17 -8.81
C ALA A 25 0.24 -6.00 -7.79
N LEU A 26 0.06 -4.75 -7.34
CA LEU A 26 -1.09 -4.31 -6.58
C LEU A 26 -1.87 -3.33 -7.46
N TYR A 27 -3.13 -3.65 -7.71
CA TYR A 27 -4.05 -2.80 -8.46
C TYR A 27 -4.92 -2.03 -7.47
N ILE A 28 -4.92 -0.70 -7.59
CA ILE A 28 -5.77 0.18 -6.80
C ILE A 28 -6.75 0.86 -7.77
N TYR A 29 -8.04 0.78 -7.49
CA TYR A 29 -9.08 1.24 -8.41
C TYR A 29 -10.29 1.81 -7.66
N ASP A 30 -11.09 2.62 -8.37
CA ASP A 30 -12.32 3.17 -7.83
C ASP A 30 -13.39 2.07 -7.77
N HIS A 31 -14.05 1.91 -6.62
CA HIS A 31 -15.12 0.93 -6.48
C HIS A 31 -16.40 1.36 -7.23
N TYR A 32 -16.55 2.67 -7.50
CA TYR A 32 -17.70 3.20 -8.21
C TYR A 32 -17.65 2.85 -9.71
N PRO A 33 -18.73 2.28 -10.29
CA PRO A 33 -18.78 1.98 -11.71
C PRO A 33 -18.59 3.23 -12.59
N GLY A 34 -17.64 3.15 -13.52
CA GLY A 34 -17.27 4.27 -14.39
C GLY A 34 -16.16 5.18 -13.85
N GLY A 35 -15.70 4.95 -12.62
CA GLY A 35 -14.62 5.73 -12.01
C GLY A 35 -15.08 7.10 -11.50
N THR A 36 -14.45 7.55 -10.43
CA THR A 36 -14.67 8.88 -9.82
C THR A 36 -13.40 9.72 -9.82
N GLY A 37 -12.27 9.17 -10.24
CA GLY A 37 -10.99 9.86 -10.30
C GLY A 37 -10.10 9.65 -9.07
N LEU A 38 -10.45 8.73 -8.15
CA LEU A 38 -9.67 8.55 -6.91
C LEU A 38 -8.36 7.82 -7.22
N ALA A 39 -8.39 6.79 -8.06
CA ALA A 39 -7.20 6.07 -8.50
C ALA A 39 -6.20 6.98 -9.22
N GLU A 40 -6.68 7.86 -10.12
CA GLU A 40 -5.86 8.86 -10.81
C GLU A 40 -5.24 9.84 -9.81
N GLY A 41 -6.05 10.39 -8.91
CA GLY A 41 -5.56 11.30 -7.86
C GLY A 41 -4.59 10.63 -6.89
N LEU A 42 -4.71 9.32 -6.69
CA LEU A 42 -3.79 8.53 -5.86
C LEU A 42 -2.45 8.33 -6.53
N ALA A 43 -2.44 8.08 -7.84
CA ALA A 43 -1.24 7.78 -8.61
C ALA A 43 -0.17 8.87 -8.42
N GLU A 44 -0.57 10.15 -8.45
CA GLU A 44 0.33 11.28 -8.22
C GLU A 44 0.88 11.36 -6.78
N LYS A 45 0.17 10.76 -5.81
CA LYS A 45 0.48 10.81 -4.38
C LYS A 45 1.16 9.53 -3.88
N VAL A 46 1.34 8.51 -4.72
CA VAL A 46 1.94 7.22 -4.33
C VAL A 46 3.29 7.39 -3.61
N PRO A 47 4.24 8.24 -4.06
CA PRO A 47 5.51 8.40 -3.36
C PRO A 47 5.34 8.90 -1.92
N ASP A 48 4.44 9.86 -1.70
CA ASP A 48 4.15 10.38 -0.36
C ASP A 48 3.42 9.37 0.51
N LEU A 49 2.48 8.62 -0.08
CA LEU A 49 1.78 7.53 0.60
C LEU A 49 2.77 6.49 1.12
N LEU A 50 3.67 6.00 0.26
CA LEU A 50 4.66 4.99 0.62
C LEU A 50 5.57 5.48 1.76
N ARG A 51 6.00 6.74 1.72
CA ARG A 51 6.77 7.36 2.82
C ARG A 51 6.02 7.33 4.14
N SER A 52 4.72 7.64 4.14
CA SER A 52 3.93 7.61 5.37
C SER A 52 3.64 6.20 5.86
N VAL A 53 3.43 5.24 4.96
CA VAL A 53 3.30 3.82 5.33
C VAL A 53 4.58 3.34 6.01
N ALA A 54 5.75 3.63 5.43
CA ALA A 54 7.04 3.29 6.03
C ALA A 54 7.19 3.89 7.44
N LYS A 55 6.87 5.18 7.61
CA LYS A 55 6.87 5.85 8.93
C LYS A 55 5.94 5.16 9.92
N ALA A 56 4.72 4.82 9.52
CA ALA A 56 3.75 4.15 10.37
C ALA A 56 4.23 2.75 10.81
N VAL A 57 4.79 1.98 9.88
CA VAL A 57 5.34 0.65 10.18
C VAL A 57 6.53 0.75 11.14
N PHE A 58 7.47 1.67 10.90
CA PHE A 58 8.65 1.85 11.76
C PHE A 58 8.30 2.38 13.15
N ALA A 59 7.33 3.28 13.26
CA ALA A 59 6.89 3.86 14.54
C ALA A 59 6.02 2.92 15.37
N CYS A 60 5.41 1.90 14.76
CA CYS A 60 4.54 0.98 15.49
C CYS A 60 5.32 0.16 16.53
N PRO A 61 4.90 0.09 17.81
CA PRO A 61 5.64 -0.60 18.86
C PRO A 61 5.48 -2.14 18.86
N CYS A 62 4.69 -2.69 17.94
CA CYS A 62 4.46 -4.14 17.88
C CYS A 62 5.70 -4.91 17.41
N LYS A 63 5.83 -6.16 17.88
CA LYS A 63 6.94 -7.07 17.56
C LYS A 63 6.74 -7.79 16.22
N ASN A 64 5.59 -8.45 16.06
CA ASN A 64 5.31 -9.27 14.88
C ASN A 64 4.34 -8.57 13.93
N GLY A 65 3.25 -8.00 14.41
CA GLY A 65 2.27 -7.30 13.56
C GLY A 65 1.03 -6.98 14.37
N CYS A 66 0.24 -5.99 13.94
CA CYS A 66 -1.04 -5.67 14.59
C CYS A 66 -2.03 -5.07 13.57
N PRO A 67 -3.34 -5.00 13.91
CA PRO A 67 -4.35 -4.43 13.02
C PRO A 67 -4.10 -2.99 12.57
N SER A 68 -3.22 -2.26 13.25
CA SER A 68 -2.89 -0.86 12.94
C SER A 68 -1.67 -0.68 12.02
N CYS A 69 -0.92 -1.75 11.72
CA CYS A 69 0.24 -1.66 10.83
C CYS A 69 0.18 -2.67 9.68
N VAL A 70 0.80 -3.83 9.83
CA VAL A 70 0.94 -4.85 8.79
C VAL A 70 -0.12 -5.95 8.90
N GLY A 71 -0.99 -5.91 9.91
CA GLY A 71 -1.93 -6.98 10.24
C GLY A 71 -1.38 -7.95 11.33
N PRO A 72 -2.26 -8.62 12.09
CA PRO A 72 -1.86 -9.47 13.22
C PRO A 72 -1.18 -10.80 12.83
N GLU A 73 -1.39 -11.29 11.60
CA GLU A 73 -0.91 -12.60 11.14
C GLU A 73 0.39 -12.54 10.32
N HIS A 74 0.95 -11.34 10.14
CA HIS A 74 2.09 -11.12 9.27
C HIS A 74 3.35 -10.78 10.08
N ASP A 75 4.53 -11.17 9.58
CA ASP A 75 5.82 -10.77 10.16
C ASP A 75 6.22 -9.38 9.64
N LYS A 76 6.14 -8.40 10.54
CA LYS A 76 6.52 -7.00 10.34
C LYS A 76 7.93 -6.86 9.81
N ASN A 77 8.85 -7.76 10.15
CA ASN A 77 10.23 -7.66 9.69
C ASN A 77 10.32 -7.79 8.15
N ILE A 78 9.41 -8.53 7.51
CA ILE A 78 9.33 -8.63 6.05
C ILE A 78 9.06 -7.25 5.44
N VAL A 79 8.05 -6.55 5.97
CA VAL A 79 7.64 -5.22 5.48
C VAL A 79 8.70 -4.15 5.78
N VAL A 80 9.35 -4.24 6.94
CA VAL A 80 10.47 -3.36 7.31
C VAL A 80 11.63 -3.51 6.32
N ASN A 81 11.98 -4.75 5.96
CA ASN A 81 13.05 -5.02 5.01
C ASN A 81 12.68 -4.57 3.59
N PHE A 82 11.43 -4.75 3.18
CA PHE A 82 10.93 -4.22 1.91
C PHE A 82 11.15 -2.71 1.80
N PHE A 83 10.76 -1.93 2.81
CA PHE A 83 10.93 -0.47 2.77
C PHE A 83 12.40 -0.04 2.81
N LYS A 84 13.28 -0.76 3.54
CA LYS A 84 14.72 -0.48 3.54
C LYS A 84 15.32 -0.65 2.14
N ASN A 85 14.98 -1.74 1.45
CA ASN A 85 15.48 -2.00 0.10
C ASN A 85 14.95 -0.96 -0.91
N LEU A 86 13.68 -0.59 -0.80
CA LEU A 86 13.07 0.43 -1.66
C LEU A 86 13.73 1.81 -1.51
N THR A 87 14.17 2.17 -0.29
CA THR A 87 14.88 3.44 -0.04
C THR A 87 16.36 3.43 -0.44
N MET A 88 16.96 2.27 -0.75
CA MET A 88 18.36 2.18 -1.21
C MET A 88 18.51 2.32 -2.73
N GLU A 89 17.41 2.35 -3.49
CA GLU A 89 17.39 2.58 -4.94
C GLU A 89 17.11 4.05 -5.32
N GLN A 90 17.28 5.00 -4.39
CA GLN A 90 17.16 6.44 -4.64
C GLN A 90 18.43 7.20 -4.25
#